data_AF-A0A7Z3H7E9-F1
#
_entry.id   AF-A0A7Z3H7E9-F1
#
_cell.length_a   1.000
_cell.length_b   1.000
_cell.length_c   1.000
_cell.angle_alpha   90.00
_cell.angle_beta   90.00
_cell.angle_gamma   90.00
#
_symmetry.space_group_name_H-M   'P 1'
#
loop_
_entity.id
_entity.type
_entity.pdbx_description
1 polymer ?
#
loop_
_entity_poly.entity_id
_entity_poly.type
_entity_poly.pdbx_seq_one_letter_code
_entity_poly.pdbx_strand_id
1 'polypeptide(L)'
;MLSMALAWQVQGWRYGRQLAQLAQAQAQAEAARLLAERERRQLLERRLEESETRHFKELADVQQSQARLRDRLATADLRLSVLVERDTLPGAVPATTTSATRLDHATVRAGLEPAHARRIVAITDEGDRGLIALRACQAYVREVRGGP
;
A
#
# COMPACT_ATOMS: atom_id res chain seq x y z
N MET A 1 70.55 -33.72 -27.23
CA MET A 1 69.47 -34.40 -26.45
C MET A 1 69.07 -33.59 -25.22
N LEU A 2 69.98 -33.18 -24.32
CA LEU A 2 69.67 -32.38 -23.10
C LEU A 2 69.06 -30.98 -23.36
N SER A 3 69.47 -30.29 -24.44
CA SER A 3 68.96 -28.94 -24.75
C SER A 3 67.49 -28.90 -25.16
N MET A 4 66.98 -29.95 -25.81
CA MET A 4 65.56 -30.06 -26.20
C MET A 4 64.64 -30.25 -24.99
N ALA A 5 65.06 -31.03 -23.98
CA ALA A 5 64.29 -31.24 -22.76
C ALA A 5 64.13 -29.96 -21.93
N LEU A 6 65.21 -29.16 -21.82
CA LEU A 6 65.18 -27.88 -21.14
C LEU A 6 64.29 -26.85 -21.86
N ALA A 7 64.35 -26.80 -23.19
CA ALA A 7 63.50 -25.91 -23.98
C ALA A 7 62.00 -26.23 -23.81
N TRP A 8 61.63 -27.51 -23.77
CA TRP A 8 60.26 -27.97 -23.54
C TRP A 8 59.74 -27.58 -22.15
N GLN A 9 60.57 -27.71 -21.13
CA GLN A 9 60.22 -27.37 -19.75
C GLN A 9 59.97 -25.87 -19.57
N VAL A 10 60.78 -25.02 -20.20
CA VAL A 10 60.61 -23.56 -20.20
C VAL A 10 59.33 -23.15 -20.94
N GLN A 11 59.00 -23.82 -22.05
CA GLN A 11 57.73 -23.57 -22.75
C GLN A 11 56.52 -23.94 -21.90
N GLY A 12 56.54 -25.10 -21.22
CA GLY A 12 55.47 -25.50 -20.29
C GLY A 12 55.25 -24.48 -19.16
N TRP A 13 56.33 -23.93 -18.60
CA TRP A 13 56.26 -22.87 -17.59
C TRP A 13 55.62 -21.58 -18.11
N ARG A 14 55.95 -21.16 -19.33
CA ARG A 14 55.35 -19.96 -19.97
C ARG A 14 53.85 -20.13 -20.19
N TYR A 15 53.43 -21.27 -20.74
CA TYR A 15 52.01 -21.54 -20.97
C TYR A 15 51.23 -21.67 -19.66
N GLY A 16 51.79 -22.34 -18.65
CA GLY A 16 51.19 -22.40 -17.31
C GLY A 16 51.00 -21.01 -16.68
N ARG A 17 51.99 -20.10 -16.83
CA ARG A 17 51.86 -18.72 -16.38
C ARG A 17 50.73 -17.96 -17.10
N GLN A 18 50.61 -18.11 -18.41
CA GLN A 18 49.55 -17.45 -19.18
C GLN A 18 48.16 -17.95 -18.80
N LEU A 19 48.00 -19.28 -18.62
CA LEU A 19 46.75 -19.87 -18.16
C LEU A 19 46.38 -19.40 -16.75
N ALA A 20 47.35 -19.31 -15.83
CA ALA A 20 47.11 -18.78 -14.49
C ALA A 20 46.66 -17.32 -14.52
N GLN A 21 47.26 -16.48 -15.38
CA GLN A 21 46.86 -15.07 -15.53
C GLN A 21 45.44 -14.94 -16.11
N LEU A 22 45.09 -15.76 -17.11
CA LEU A 22 43.74 -15.79 -17.67
C LEU A 22 42.70 -16.26 -16.65
N ALA A 23 43.00 -17.33 -15.91
CA ALA A 23 42.13 -17.84 -14.85
C ALA A 23 41.92 -16.80 -13.74
N GLN A 24 42.96 -16.06 -13.35
CA GLN A 24 42.84 -14.97 -12.39
C GLN A 24 41.99 -13.81 -12.94
N ALA A 25 42.19 -13.40 -14.19
CA ALA A 25 41.40 -12.35 -14.81
C ALA A 25 39.92 -12.75 -14.94
N GLN A 26 39.63 -14.00 -15.31
CA GLN A 26 38.27 -14.55 -15.36
C GLN A 26 37.63 -14.58 -13.97
N ALA A 27 38.33 -15.10 -12.95
CA ALA A 27 37.84 -15.13 -11.58
C ALA A 27 37.54 -13.73 -11.04
N GLN A 28 38.38 -12.74 -11.35
CA GLN A 28 38.15 -11.34 -10.98
C GLN A 28 36.92 -10.75 -11.69
N ALA A 29 36.75 -11.05 -12.98
CA ALA A 29 35.60 -10.59 -13.75
C ALA A 29 34.29 -11.21 -13.24
N GLU A 30 34.28 -12.51 -12.91
CA GLU A 30 33.13 -13.18 -12.31
C GLU A 30 32.82 -12.64 -10.91
N ALA A 31 33.84 -12.44 -10.07
CA ALA A 31 33.69 -11.83 -8.76
C ALA A 31 33.07 -10.42 -8.86
N ALA A 32 33.53 -9.60 -9.81
CA ALA A 32 32.97 -8.28 -10.06
C ALA A 32 31.51 -8.33 -10.50
N ARG A 33 31.13 -9.30 -11.36
CA ARG A 33 29.73 -9.52 -11.76
C ARG A 33 28.85 -9.90 -10.56
N LEU A 34 29.31 -10.84 -9.73
CA LEU A 34 28.59 -11.27 -8.53
C LEU A 34 28.39 -10.12 -7.53
N LEU A 35 29.41 -9.27 -7.36
CA LEU A 35 29.29 -8.07 -6.52
C LEU A 35 28.25 -7.10 -7.08
N ALA A 36 28.28 -6.81 -8.38
CA ALA A 36 27.28 -5.94 -9.02
C ALA A 36 25.86 -6.49 -8.91
N GLU A 37 25.66 -7.81 -9.03
CA GLU A 37 24.36 -8.44 -8.83
C GLU A 37 23.88 -8.35 -7.37
N ARG A 38 24.78 -8.55 -6.40
CA ARG A 38 24.46 -8.40 -4.98
C ARG A 38 24.07 -6.98 -4.64
N GLU A 39 24.79 -5.98 -5.15
CA GLU A 39 24.45 -4.57 -4.96
C GLU A 39 23.07 -4.25 -5.55
N ARG A 40 22.77 -4.77 -6.76
CA ARG A 40 21.44 -4.61 -7.35
C ARG A 40 20.34 -5.22 -6.50
N ARG A 41 20.54 -6.44 -5.97
CA ARG A 41 19.58 -7.09 -5.05
C ARG A 41 19.38 -6.27 -3.78
N GLN A 42 20.46 -5.83 -3.14
CA GLN A 42 20.39 -5.01 -1.93
C GLN A 42 19.66 -3.68 -2.17
N LEU A 43 19.87 -3.04 -3.33
CA LEU A 43 19.15 -1.81 -3.68
C LEU A 43 17.65 -2.06 -3.87
N LEU A 44 17.27 -3.19 -4.49
CA LEU A 44 15.86 -3.56 -4.65
C LEU A 44 15.22 -3.92 -3.32
N GLU A 45 15.91 -4.71 -2.49
CA GLU A 45 15.48 -5.08 -1.13
C GLU A 45 15.24 -3.82 -0.29
N ARG A 46 16.17 -2.87 -0.26
CA ARG A 46 15.99 -1.60 0.45
C ARG A 46 14.79 -0.81 -0.05
N ARG A 47 14.58 -0.75 -1.37
CA ARG A 47 13.41 -0.06 -1.94
C ARG A 47 12.10 -0.75 -1.56
N LEU A 48 12.10 -2.08 -1.54
CA LEU A 48 10.95 -2.87 -1.10
C LEU A 48 10.67 -2.63 0.38
N GLU A 49 11.67 -2.76 1.24
CA GLU A 49 11.57 -2.51 2.69
C GLU A 49 11.09 -1.07 2.98
N GLU A 50 11.64 -0.07 2.29
CA GLU A 50 11.20 1.32 2.43
C GLU A 50 9.74 1.50 2.00
N SER A 51 9.34 0.89 0.87
CA SER A 51 7.98 0.96 0.36
C SER A 51 6.99 0.27 1.29
N GLU A 52 7.31 -0.95 1.75
CA GLU A 52 6.49 -1.71 2.70
C GLU A 52 6.37 -0.97 4.04
N THR A 53 7.48 -0.47 4.57
CA THR A 53 7.47 0.29 5.83
C THR A 53 6.59 1.54 5.71
N ARG A 54 6.65 2.28 4.60
CA ARG A 54 5.75 3.42 4.36
C ARG A 54 4.30 2.97 4.28
N HIS A 55 4.02 1.94 3.50
CA HIS A 55 2.66 1.44 3.31
C HIS A 55 2.01 0.95 4.62
N PHE A 56 2.75 0.20 5.44
CA PHE A 56 2.25 -0.26 6.74
C PHE A 56 2.04 0.89 7.73
N LYS A 57 2.91 1.90 7.73
CA LYS A 57 2.74 3.09 8.57
C LYS A 57 1.49 3.88 8.15
N GLU A 58 1.34 4.16 6.87
CA GLU A 58 0.16 4.85 6.33
C GLU A 58 -1.13 4.10 6.66
N LEU A 59 -1.13 2.77 6.49
CA LEU A 59 -2.27 1.92 6.85
C LEU A 59 -2.60 2.03 8.35
N ALA A 60 -1.60 1.93 9.22
CA ALA A 60 -1.79 2.03 10.66
C ALA A 60 -2.29 3.42 11.09
N ASP A 61 -1.73 4.49 10.52
CA ASP A 61 -2.14 5.87 10.79
C ASP A 61 -3.60 6.11 10.37
N VAL A 62 -3.98 5.63 9.19
CA VAL A 62 -5.36 5.72 8.70
C VAL A 62 -6.30 4.94 9.62
N GLN A 63 -5.96 3.70 10.00
CA GLN A 63 -6.76 2.89 10.93
C GLN A 63 -6.93 3.58 12.29
N GLN A 64 -5.86 4.16 12.83
CA GLN A 64 -5.92 4.88 14.11
C GLN A 64 -6.79 6.14 13.98
N SER A 65 -6.66 6.90 12.89
CA SER A 65 -7.47 8.09 12.66
C SER A 65 -8.97 7.76 12.57
N GLN A 66 -9.31 6.65 11.88
CA GLN A 66 -10.67 6.17 11.77
C GLN A 66 -11.23 5.73 13.13
N ALA A 67 -10.43 5.01 13.93
CA ALA A 67 -10.82 4.62 15.29
C ALA A 67 -11.09 5.84 16.17
N ARG A 68 -10.23 6.88 16.11
CA ARG A 68 -10.44 8.14 16.83
C ARG A 68 -11.71 8.87 16.38
N LEU A 69 -12.01 8.91 15.09
CA LEU A 69 -13.25 9.52 14.58
C LEU A 69 -14.49 8.77 15.08
N ARG A 70 -14.44 7.44 15.13
CA ARG A 70 -15.51 6.61 15.68
C ARG A 70 -15.73 6.85 17.16
N ASP A 71 -14.65 7.00 17.91
CA ASP A 71 -14.72 7.30 19.34
C ASP A 71 -15.38 8.66 19.58
N ARG A 72 -14.96 9.70 18.84
CA ARG A 72 -15.55 11.05 18.91
C ARG A 72 -17.02 11.10 18.49
N LEU A 73 -17.42 10.25 17.54
CA LEU A 73 -18.84 10.06 17.19
C LEU A 73 -19.63 9.42 18.35
N ALA A 74 -19.01 8.54 19.13
CA ALA A 74 -19.64 7.89 20.27
C ALA A 74 -19.74 8.80 21.50
N THR A 75 -18.76 9.68 21.73
CA THR A 75 -18.73 10.63 22.85
C THR A 75 -19.55 11.91 22.60
N ALA A 76 -20.22 12.02 21.44
CA ALA A 76 -20.96 13.20 20.98
C ALA A 76 -20.10 14.46 20.73
N ASP A 77 -18.77 14.33 20.76
CA ASP A 77 -17.80 15.38 20.38
C ASP A 77 -17.84 15.68 18.88
N LEU A 78 -18.27 14.71 18.07
CA LEU A 78 -18.57 14.87 16.65
C LEU A 78 -20.02 14.42 16.41
N ARG A 79 -20.78 15.21 15.64
CA ARG A 79 -22.19 14.93 15.32
C ARG A 79 -22.40 14.86 13.82
N LEU A 80 -23.08 13.82 13.35
CA LEU A 80 -23.51 13.71 11.96
C LEU A 80 -24.80 14.53 11.78
N SER A 81 -24.93 15.18 10.63
CA SER A 81 -26.15 15.88 10.24
C SER A 81 -26.61 15.42 8.87
N VAL A 82 -27.93 15.28 8.72
CA VAL A 82 -28.58 14.82 7.49
C VAL A 82 -29.48 15.93 6.98
N LEU A 83 -29.58 16.06 5.66
CA LEU A 83 -30.53 16.99 5.04
C LEU A 83 -31.93 16.39 5.16
N VAL A 84 -32.86 17.20 5.67
CA VAL A 84 -34.24 16.83 5.91
C VAL A 84 -35.14 17.86 5.24
N GLU A 85 -36.24 17.37 4.67
CA GLU A 85 -37.27 18.21 4.08
C GLU A 85 -38.01 18.98 5.16
N ARG A 86 -38.17 20.29 4.98
CA ARG A 86 -38.67 21.21 6.01
C ARG A 86 -40.06 20.83 6.56
N ASP A 87 -40.91 20.28 5.70
CA ASP A 87 -42.31 19.95 6.01
C ASP A 87 -42.44 18.72 6.94
N THR A 88 -41.35 17.99 7.16
CA THR A 88 -41.31 16.80 8.03
C THR A 88 -40.89 17.10 9.47
N LEU A 89 -40.53 18.35 9.79
CA LEU A 89 -40.04 18.76 11.12
C LEU A 89 -41.16 19.41 11.96
N PRO A 90 -41.67 18.75 13.02
CA PRO A 90 -42.62 19.37 13.92
C PRO A 90 -41.90 20.45 14.75
N GLY A 91 -42.24 21.72 14.54
CA GLY A 91 -41.71 22.85 15.33
C GLY A 91 -40.45 23.52 14.77
N ALA A 92 -40.21 23.47 13.46
CA ALA A 92 -39.21 24.35 12.83
C ALA A 92 -39.58 25.82 13.10
N VAL A 93 -38.87 26.46 14.03
CA VAL A 93 -39.04 27.89 14.32
C VAL A 93 -38.82 28.65 13.01
N PRO A 94 -39.78 29.49 12.57
CA PRO A 94 -39.56 30.29 11.37
C PRO A 94 -38.33 31.16 11.60
N ALA A 95 -37.35 31.09 10.71
CA ALA A 95 -36.24 32.04 10.73
C ALA A 95 -36.84 33.44 10.50
N THR A 96 -36.93 34.22 11.58
CA THR A 96 -37.30 35.63 11.53
C THR A 96 -36.16 36.40 10.88
N THR A 97 -36.13 36.44 9.55
CA THR A 97 -35.35 37.44 8.81
C THR A 97 -36.19 37.99 7.68
N THR A 98 -36.70 39.18 7.93
CA THR A 98 -37.16 40.17 6.98
C THR A 98 -36.15 40.34 5.85
N SER A 99 -36.34 39.67 4.71
CA SER A 99 -36.03 40.19 3.36
C SER A 99 -36.43 39.15 2.32
N ALA A 100 -37.28 39.58 1.41
CA ALA A 100 -37.77 38.78 0.31
C ALA A 100 -36.71 38.69 -0.80
N THR A 101 -36.22 37.48 -1.05
CA THR A 101 -35.73 37.07 -2.35
C THR A 101 -35.76 35.55 -2.39
N ARG A 102 -36.46 35.00 -3.41
CA ARG A 102 -36.54 33.60 -3.82
C ARG A 102 -35.35 32.75 -3.32
N LEU A 103 -35.47 32.21 -2.11
CA LEU A 103 -34.61 31.12 -1.64
C LEU A 103 -35.22 29.85 -2.20
N ASP A 104 -34.44 29.14 -3.01
CA ASP A 104 -34.66 27.74 -3.35
C ASP A 104 -35.08 26.98 -2.10
N HIS A 105 -35.88 25.91 -2.21
CA HIS A 105 -36.35 25.10 -1.09
C HIS A 105 -35.19 24.74 -0.16
N ALA A 106 -34.92 25.58 0.84
CA ALA A 106 -33.62 25.61 1.48
C ALA A 106 -33.54 24.39 2.40
N THR A 107 -32.79 23.39 1.96
CA THR A 107 -32.61 22.11 2.63
C THR A 107 -32.17 22.35 4.08
N VAL A 108 -32.98 21.89 5.04
CA VAL A 108 -32.68 22.02 6.47
C VAL A 108 -31.80 20.84 6.88
N ARG A 109 -30.82 21.02 7.77
CA ARG A 109 -30.04 19.91 8.34
C ARG A 109 -30.53 19.57 9.74
N ALA A 110 -30.87 18.30 9.96
CA ALA A 110 -31.14 17.75 11.28
C ALA A 110 -29.92 16.97 11.80
N GLY A 111 -29.57 17.16 13.07
CA GLY A 111 -28.54 16.36 13.72
C GLY A 111 -29.04 14.96 14.03
N LEU A 112 -28.21 13.95 13.78
CA LEU A 112 -28.48 12.58 14.20
C LEU A 112 -28.10 12.40 15.68
N GLU A 113 -28.88 11.58 16.37
CA GLU A 113 -28.54 11.13 17.72
C GLU A 113 -27.28 10.23 17.68
N PRO A 114 -26.32 10.36 18.62
CA PRO A 114 -25.04 9.66 18.58
C PRO A 114 -25.13 8.13 18.43
N ALA A 115 -26.07 7.46 19.11
CA ALA A 115 -26.23 6.01 18.99
C ALA A 115 -26.71 5.60 17.58
N HIS A 116 -27.64 6.38 16.98
CA HIS A 116 -28.07 6.16 15.60
C HIS A 116 -26.94 6.42 14.59
N ALA A 117 -26.21 7.52 14.74
CA ALA A 117 -25.05 7.85 13.91
C ALA A 117 -24.00 6.73 13.95
N ARG A 118 -23.66 6.25 15.15
CA ARG A 118 -22.72 5.13 15.35
C ARG A 118 -23.20 3.85 14.67
N ARG A 119 -24.48 3.53 14.79
CA ARG A 119 -25.06 2.32 14.19
C ARG A 119 -25.01 2.35 12.67
N ILE A 120 -25.33 3.49 12.06
CA ILE A 120 -25.25 3.67 10.59
C ILE A 120 -23.83 3.42 10.10
N VAL A 121 -22.82 4.06 10.72
CA VAL A 121 -21.41 3.90 10.33
C VAL A 121 -20.93 2.46 10.52
N ALA A 122 -21.35 1.78 11.59
CA ALA A 122 -20.98 0.40 11.84
C ALA A 122 -21.56 -0.56 10.77
N ILE A 123 -22.82 -0.36 10.37
CA ILE A 123 -23.45 -1.17 9.32
C ILE A 123 -22.72 -0.98 7.98
N THR A 124 -22.37 0.26 7.63
CA THR A 124 -21.64 0.52 6.38
C THR A 124 -20.24 -0.08 6.39
N ASP A 125 -19.54 -0.05 7.54
CA ASP A 125 -18.20 -0.64 7.68
C ASP A 125 -18.23 -2.16 7.50
N GLU A 126 -19.17 -2.83 8.17
CA GLU A 126 -19.33 -4.27 8.06
C GLU A 126 -19.74 -4.69 6.64
N GLY A 127 -20.64 -3.92 6.02
CA GLY A 127 -21.03 -4.13 4.63
C GLY A 127 -19.83 -4.03 3.68
N ASP A 128 -18.98 -3.03 3.83
CA ASP A 128 -17.82 -2.82 2.96
C ASP A 128 -16.78 -3.93 3.15
N ARG A 129 -16.53 -4.36 4.39
CA ARG A 129 -15.70 -5.54 4.69
C ARG A 129 -16.25 -6.82 4.05
N GLY A 130 -17.56 -7.03 4.14
CA GLY A 130 -18.24 -8.16 3.49
C GLY A 130 -18.08 -8.13 1.97
N LEU A 131 -18.20 -6.96 1.33
CA LEU A 131 -17.98 -6.81 -0.11
C LEU A 131 -16.52 -7.05 -0.52
N ILE A 132 -15.55 -6.60 0.28
CA ILE A 132 -14.13 -6.89 0.05
C ILE A 132 -13.89 -8.41 0.14
N ALA A 133 -14.40 -9.07 1.18
CA ALA A 133 -14.28 -10.52 1.34
C ALA A 133 -14.93 -11.28 0.17
N LEU A 134 -16.12 -10.85 -0.26
CA LEU A 134 -16.81 -11.45 -1.41
C LEU A 134 -16.00 -11.29 -2.70
N ARG A 135 -15.43 -10.10 -2.96
CA ARG A 135 -14.57 -9.86 -4.12
C ARG A 135 -13.33 -10.76 -4.09
N ALA A 136 -12.71 -10.95 -2.92
CA ALA A 136 -11.58 -11.86 -2.75
C ALA A 136 -11.97 -13.31 -3.08
N CYS A 137 -13.13 -13.79 -2.58
CA CYS A 137 -13.64 -15.12 -2.93
C CYS A 137 -13.93 -15.26 -4.43
N GLN A 138 -14.51 -14.24 -5.06
CA GLN A 138 -14.78 -14.25 -6.50
C GLN A 138 -13.49 -14.26 -7.33
N ALA A 139 -12.48 -13.49 -6.94
CA ALA A 139 -11.17 -13.51 -7.58
C ALA A 139 -10.54 -14.92 -7.50
N TYR A 140 -10.52 -15.51 -6.30
CA TYR A 140 -10.03 -16.87 -6.10
C TYR A 140 -10.75 -17.90 -6.98
N VAL A 141 -12.08 -17.86 -7.05
CA VAL A 141 -12.85 -18.78 -7.91
C VAL A 141 -12.51 -18.57 -9.39
N ARG A 142 -12.30 -17.32 -9.84
CA ARG A 142 -11.89 -17.04 -11.23
C ARG A 142 -10.49 -17.56 -11.53
N GLU A 143 -9.55 -17.43 -10.61
CA GLU A 143 -8.19 -17.97 -10.75
C GLU A 143 -8.22 -19.51 -10.83
N VAL A 144 -9.04 -20.16 -10.01
CA VAL A 144 -9.15 -21.62 -10.01
C VAL A 144 -9.93 -22.15 -11.23
N ARG A 145 -10.96 -21.42 -11.70
CA ARG A 145 -11.79 -21.84 -12.86
C ARG A 145 -11.24 -21.38 -14.21
N GLY A 146 -10.42 -20.35 -14.22
CA GLY A 146 -9.88 -19.70 -15.41
C GLY A 146 -8.35 -19.67 -15.43
N GLY A 147 -7.70 -20.61 -14.72
CA GLY A 147 -6.29 -20.91 -14.98
C GLY A 147 -6.07 -21.28 -16.45
N PRO A 148 -4.84 -21.20 -16.98
CA PRO A 148 -4.54 -21.61 -18.36
C PRO A 148 -5.05 -23.02 -18.68
#